data_AF-A0A844CIW1-F1
#
_entry.id   AF-A0A844CIW1-F1
#
_cell.length_a   1.000
_cell.length_b   1.000
_cell.length_c   1.000
_cell.angle_alpha   90.00
_cell.angle_beta   90.00
_cell.angle_gamma   90.00
#
_symmetry.space_group_name_H-M   'P 1'
#
loop_
_entity.id
_entity.type
_entity.pdbx_description
1 polymer ?
#
loop_
_entity_poly.entity_id
_entity_poly.type
_entity_poly.pdbx_seq_one_letter_code
_entity_poly.pdbx_strand_id
1 'polypeptide(L)'
;MRAFFATLWAALALCATPSFGQTGCDGTRIDECEAIAAYYRHGIPPFPKNPDRAQRLLDTAVAEGKATCRAGDFAQCFKWVNLVQKQAQTSSAANPAEATLLLLQTTAQACAEGKANGCYWQAQALRKMGDARPEKPTHHELMAQAKTLAETEAKALRPACTNGDALACGRLGRLIEDYDLPEETPFERLDFLTQGCVVGSDDACFFLGFAVTSLAQAEPSKPAEAPIKAETITDLETLCDDGHGQICTLLATRILKPKDVHAFLAIAEKACDGGDAIGCSAYGMTQLGEYRETPEPATLTKATDALSKACDQDFMLSCHALEHIGQQ
;
A
#
# COMPACT_ATOMS: atom_id res chain seq x y z
N MET A 1 59.82 -20.51 -27.28
CA MET A 1 58.60 -20.31 -28.10
C MET A 1 57.44 -20.27 -27.13
N ARG A 2 57.07 -19.08 -26.64
CA ARG A 2 56.03 -18.20 -27.19
C ARG A 2 54.61 -18.76 -26.99
N ALA A 3 53.93 -18.10 -26.05
CA ALA A 3 52.52 -17.71 -26.07
C ALA A 3 51.46 -18.82 -26.07
N PHE A 4 50.77 -18.98 -24.93
CA PHE A 4 49.30 -18.96 -24.86
C PHE A 4 48.89 -18.47 -23.46
N PHE A 5 48.90 -17.14 -23.31
CA PHE A 5 48.20 -16.41 -22.25
C PHE A 5 46.81 -16.01 -22.80
N ALA A 6 45.85 -15.82 -21.88
CA ALA A 6 44.50 -15.26 -22.09
C ALA A 6 43.49 -16.32 -22.59
N THR A 7 42.34 -16.58 -21.97
CA THR A 7 41.47 -15.78 -21.11
C THR A 7 40.60 -16.75 -20.28
N LEU A 8 40.68 -16.72 -18.96
CA LEU A 8 39.78 -17.43 -18.06
C LEU A 8 39.36 -16.47 -16.93
N TRP A 9 38.77 -15.35 -17.35
CA TRP A 9 38.17 -14.32 -16.51
C TRP A 9 36.92 -13.83 -17.23
N ALA A 10 35.80 -14.55 -17.11
CA ALA A 10 34.46 -14.05 -17.40
C ALA A 10 33.41 -15.12 -17.05
N ALA A 11 33.09 -15.25 -15.77
CA ALA A 11 31.77 -15.72 -15.31
C ALA A 11 31.62 -15.48 -13.80
N LEU A 12 31.99 -14.27 -13.33
CA LEU A 12 31.30 -13.71 -12.18
C LEU A 12 29.96 -13.23 -12.75
N ALA A 13 28.96 -14.10 -12.69
CA ALA A 13 27.59 -13.67 -12.75
C ALA A 13 27.40 -12.66 -11.63
N LEU A 14 27.43 -11.38 -11.99
CA LEU A 14 26.84 -10.30 -11.23
C LEU A 14 25.34 -10.62 -11.14
N CYS A 15 24.96 -11.50 -10.22
CA CYS A 15 23.74 -11.26 -9.48
C CYS A 15 23.99 -9.96 -8.72
N ALA A 16 23.73 -8.83 -9.37
CA ALA A 16 23.37 -7.64 -8.65
C ALA A 16 22.13 -8.05 -7.86
N THR A 17 22.31 -8.46 -6.60
CA THR A 17 21.24 -8.33 -5.63
C THR A 17 20.79 -6.89 -5.78
N PRO A 18 19.54 -6.64 -6.21
CA PRO A 18 19.09 -5.28 -6.38
C PRO A 18 19.34 -4.59 -5.05
N SER A 19 20.04 -3.47 -5.10
CA SER A 19 20.41 -2.65 -3.95
C SER A 19 19.18 -1.94 -3.38
N PHE A 20 18.03 -2.64 -3.29
CA PHE A 20 16.74 -2.12 -2.87
C PHE A 20 16.88 -1.44 -1.49
N GLY A 21 17.71 -1.99 -0.60
CA GLY A 21 17.95 -1.40 0.73
C GLY A 21 18.64 -0.03 0.75
N GLN A 22 19.55 0.30 -0.18
CA GLN A 22 20.49 1.42 0.01
C GLN A 22 19.94 2.82 -0.32
N THR A 23 18.86 2.93 -1.10
CA THR A 23 18.37 4.26 -1.55
C THR A 23 17.15 4.76 -0.77
N GLY A 24 16.37 3.87 -0.15
CA GLY A 24 15.16 4.24 0.60
C GLY A 24 13.98 4.67 -0.26
N CYS A 25 14.09 4.44 -1.57
CA CYS A 25 13.04 4.64 -2.55
C CYS A 25 13.48 3.92 -3.82
N ASP A 26 12.67 2.96 -4.29
CA ASP A 26 12.83 2.34 -5.61
C ASP A 26 12.16 3.15 -6.74
N GLY A 27 11.46 4.22 -6.37
CA GLY A 27 10.78 5.15 -7.25
C GLY A 27 9.44 4.65 -7.82
N THR A 28 9.07 3.39 -7.59
CA THR A 28 7.81 2.80 -8.06
C THR A 28 6.77 2.64 -6.94
N ARG A 29 7.23 2.48 -5.68
CA ARG A 29 6.39 2.53 -4.48
C ARG A 29 6.29 3.96 -3.96
N ILE A 30 5.45 4.75 -4.63
CA ILE A 30 5.33 6.20 -4.42
C ILE A 30 5.03 6.57 -2.96
N ASP A 31 4.13 5.84 -2.29
CA ASP A 31 3.76 6.15 -0.91
C ASP A 31 4.92 5.96 0.07
N GLU A 32 5.71 4.89 -0.10
CA GLU A 32 6.89 4.64 0.74
C GLU A 32 7.96 5.71 0.51
N CYS A 33 8.19 6.11 -0.75
CA CYS A 33 9.10 7.20 -1.09
C CYS A 33 8.64 8.54 -0.48
N GLU A 34 7.35 8.89 -0.57
CA GLU A 34 6.79 10.09 0.06
C GLU A 34 6.89 10.03 1.59
N ALA A 35 6.65 8.87 2.19
CA ALA A 35 6.77 8.67 3.64
C ALA A 35 8.21 8.88 4.10
N ILE A 36 9.20 8.17 3.54
CA ILE A 36 10.61 8.31 3.92
C ILE A 36 11.10 9.74 3.68
N ALA A 37 10.68 10.39 2.58
CA ALA A 37 10.97 11.79 2.34
C ALA A 37 10.40 12.70 3.44
N ALA A 38 9.20 12.44 3.94
CA ALA A 38 8.61 13.19 5.05
C ALA A 38 9.42 13.03 6.35
N TYR A 39 9.90 11.82 6.67
CA TYR A 39 10.76 11.57 7.83
C TYR A 39 12.03 12.43 7.79
N TYR A 40 12.74 12.45 6.66
CA TYR A 40 13.92 13.32 6.49
C TYR A 40 13.56 14.81 6.50
N ARG A 41 12.45 15.21 5.87
CA ARG A 41 12.03 16.62 5.81
C ARG A 41 11.77 17.19 7.20
N HIS A 42 11.15 16.40 8.07
CA HIS A 42 10.76 16.80 9.41
C HIS A 42 11.78 16.39 10.50
N GLY A 43 12.74 15.52 10.19
CA GLY A 43 13.70 15.00 11.15
C GLY A 43 13.05 14.09 12.19
N ILE A 44 12.14 13.22 11.73
CA ILE A 44 11.43 12.28 12.60
C ILE A 44 12.40 11.15 12.97
N PRO A 45 12.70 10.94 14.27
CA PRO A 45 13.53 9.83 14.73
C PRO A 45 13.17 8.48 14.07
N PRO A 46 14.16 7.66 13.65
CA PRO A 46 15.60 7.85 13.81
C PRO A 46 16.27 8.78 12.78
N PHE A 47 15.51 9.34 11.85
CA PHE A 47 16.03 10.04 10.68
C PHE A 47 16.45 11.48 11.01
N PRO A 48 17.68 11.89 10.67
CA PRO A 48 18.09 13.28 10.85
C PRO A 48 17.31 14.20 9.90
N LYS A 49 17.07 15.45 10.32
CA LYS A 49 16.46 16.45 9.44
C LYS A 49 17.38 16.72 8.24
N ASN A 50 16.94 16.36 7.05
CA ASN A 50 17.67 16.50 5.79
C ASN A 50 16.70 16.76 4.62
N PRO A 51 16.28 18.03 4.41
CA PRO A 51 15.33 18.36 3.34
C PRO A 51 15.89 18.07 1.94
N ASP A 52 17.20 18.14 1.74
CA ASP A 52 17.82 17.84 0.43
C ASP A 52 17.74 16.35 0.11
N ARG A 53 17.97 15.48 1.10
CA ARG A 53 17.76 14.03 0.93
C ARG A 53 16.29 13.72 0.67
N ALA A 54 15.38 14.36 1.41
CA ALA A 54 13.96 14.24 1.16
C ALA A 54 13.60 14.60 -0.29
N GLN A 55 14.14 15.70 -0.82
CA GLN A 55 13.88 16.11 -2.20
C GLN A 55 14.43 15.11 -3.22
N ARG A 56 15.65 14.58 -3.01
CA ARG A 56 16.22 13.55 -3.91
C ARG A 56 15.40 12.26 -3.98
N LEU A 57 14.78 11.85 -2.86
CA LEU A 57 13.86 10.70 -2.84
C LEU A 57 12.63 10.97 -3.70
N LEU A 58 12.05 12.18 -3.59
CA LEU A 58 10.91 12.58 -4.41
C LEU A 58 11.27 12.71 -5.89
N ASP A 59 12.46 13.23 -6.21
CA ASP A 59 12.96 13.30 -7.59
C ASP A 59 13.12 11.89 -8.21
N THR A 60 13.58 10.92 -7.41
CA THR A 60 13.67 9.51 -7.82
C THR A 60 12.27 8.94 -8.11
N ALA A 61 11.30 9.18 -7.24
CA ALA A 61 9.91 8.75 -7.45
C ALA A 61 9.24 9.43 -8.65
N VAL A 62 9.57 10.70 -8.94
CA VAL A 62 9.13 11.40 -10.15
C VAL A 62 9.72 10.75 -11.41
N ALA A 63 11.02 10.44 -11.40
CA ALA A 63 11.73 9.89 -12.56
C ALA A 63 11.30 8.46 -12.90
N GLU A 64 11.27 7.57 -11.89
CA GLU A 64 11.05 6.13 -12.10
C GLU A 64 9.57 5.74 -12.05
N GLY A 65 8.74 6.51 -11.34
CA GLY A 65 7.33 6.18 -11.11
C GLY A 65 6.48 6.12 -12.37
N LYS A 66 6.94 6.67 -13.49
CA LYS A 66 6.29 6.57 -14.82
C LYS A 66 6.05 5.11 -15.23
N ALA A 67 6.87 4.17 -14.77
CA ALA A 67 6.72 2.75 -15.06
C ALA A 67 5.37 2.17 -14.57
N THR A 68 4.81 2.73 -13.49
CA THR A 68 3.53 2.28 -12.89
C THR A 68 2.34 2.42 -13.85
N CYS A 69 2.39 3.38 -14.78
CA CYS A 69 1.34 3.62 -15.76
C CYS A 69 1.19 2.54 -16.84
N ARG A 70 2.18 1.68 -17.02
CA ARG A 70 2.17 0.65 -18.07
C ARG A 70 1.69 -0.72 -17.59
N ALA A 71 1.57 -0.93 -16.28
CA ALA A 71 1.30 -2.23 -15.67
C ALA A 71 -0.19 -2.52 -15.40
N GLY A 72 -1.10 -1.60 -15.72
CA GLY A 72 -2.51 -1.72 -15.31
C GLY A 72 -2.77 -1.33 -13.85
N ASP A 73 -1.73 -0.91 -13.12
CA ASP A 73 -1.86 -0.29 -11.80
C ASP A 73 -2.18 1.20 -11.95
N PHE A 74 -3.42 1.48 -12.33
CA PHE A 74 -3.89 2.84 -12.55
C PHE A 74 -3.89 3.69 -11.27
N ALA A 75 -4.00 3.06 -10.09
CA ALA A 75 -3.95 3.75 -8.81
C ALA A 75 -2.54 4.30 -8.57
N GLN A 76 -1.50 3.47 -8.72
CA GLN A 76 -0.11 3.92 -8.61
C GLN A 76 0.24 4.93 -9.71
N CYS A 77 -0.23 4.73 -10.94
CA CYS A 77 -0.06 5.72 -12.01
C CYS A 77 -0.67 7.07 -11.65
N PHE A 78 -1.90 7.08 -11.12
CA PHE A 78 -2.58 8.30 -10.70
C PHE A 78 -1.85 8.99 -9.54
N LYS A 79 -1.33 8.23 -8.57
CA LYS A 79 -0.48 8.76 -7.49
C LYS A 79 0.80 9.38 -8.03
N TRP A 80 1.47 8.71 -8.96
CA TRP A 80 2.65 9.26 -9.63
C TRP A 80 2.33 10.57 -10.35
N VAL A 81 1.22 10.65 -11.10
CA VAL A 81 0.79 11.92 -11.73
C VAL A 81 0.59 13.02 -10.68
N ASN A 82 -0.01 12.71 -9.54
CA ASN A 82 -0.18 13.70 -8.46
C ASN A 82 1.17 14.14 -7.88
N LEU A 83 2.11 13.23 -7.70
CA LEU A 83 3.46 13.56 -7.25
C LEU A 83 4.15 14.48 -8.27
N VAL A 84 4.11 14.16 -9.56
CA VAL A 84 4.67 15.00 -10.63
C VAL A 84 4.07 16.41 -10.59
N GLN A 85 2.74 16.52 -10.39
CA GLN A 85 2.07 17.82 -10.25
C GLN A 85 2.56 18.59 -9.02
N LYS A 86 2.69 17.95 -7.85
CA LYS A 86 3.23 18.57 -6.63
C LYS A 86 4.68 19.03 -6.81
N GLN A 87 5.48 18.30 -7.58
CA GLN A 87 6.91 18.55 -7.80
C GLN A 87 7.22 19.45 -9.00
N ALA A 88 6.19 19.99 -9.68
CA ALA A 88 6.33 20.75 -10.93
C ALA A 88 7.28 21.96 -10.85
N GLN A 89 7.42 22.57 -9.67
CA GLN A 89 8.27 23.75 -9.47
C GLN A 89 9.65 23.41 -8.87
N THR A 90 9.80 22.21 -8.31
CA THR A 90 10.96 21.83 -7.49
C THR A 90 11.83 20.75 -8.11
N SER A 91 11.27 19.95 -9.02
CA SER A 91 11.96 18.85 -9.68
C SER A 91 12.13 19.12 -11.17
N SER A 92 13.35 19.04 -11.69
CA SER A 92 13.62 19.16 -13.13
C SER A 92 13.13 17.95 -13.94
N ALA A 93 12.88 16.82 -13.28
CA ALA A 93 12.31 15.62 -13.90
C ALA A 93 10.77 15.70 -14.03
N ALA A 94 10.12 16.67 -13.37
CA ALA A 94 8.66 16.76 -13.38
C ALA A 94 8.14 17.35 -14.69
N ASN A 95 7.34 16.56 -15.42
CA ASN A 95 6.60 17.02 -16.59
C ASN A 95 5.09 16.77 -16.41
N PRO A 96 4.34 17.71 -15.80
CA PRO A 96 2.92 17.52 -15.48
C PRO A 96 2.03 17.26 -16.71
N ALA A 97 2.35 17.90 -17.84
CA ALA A 97 1.58 17.74 -19.07
C ALA A 97 1.74 16.33 -19.64
N GLU A 98 2.98 15.83 -19.72
CA GLU A 98 3.26 14.47 -20.18
C GLU A 98 2.67 13.41 -19.24
N ALA A 99 2.80 13.60 -17.93
CA ALA A 99 2.26 12.68 -16.93
C ALA A 99 0.73 12.56 -17.04
N THR A 100 0.05 13.70 -17.19
CA THR A 100 -1.42 13.74 -17.37
C THR A 100 -1.84 13.07 -18.67
N LEU A 101 -1.12 13.34 -19.77
CA LEU A 101 -1.41 12.72 -21.07
C LEU A 101 -1.24 11.19 -21.02
N LEU A 102 -0.18 10.71 -20.36
CA LEU A 102 0.07 9.28 -20.20
C LEU A 102 -1.08 8.60 -19.45
N LEU A 103 -1.51 9.15 -18.31
CA LEU A 103 -2.63 8.62 -17.54
C LEU A 103 -3.92 8.55 -18.36
N LEU A 104 -4.25 9.60 -19.11
CA LEU A 104 -5.43 9.63 -19.98
C LEU A 104 -5.36 8.58 -21.09
N GLN A 105 -4.19 8.39 -21.71
CA GLN A 105 -4.03 7.39 -22.76
C GLN A 105 -4.16 5.96 -22.21
N THR A 106 -3.50 5.68 -21.09
CA THR A 106 -3.45 4.33 -20.51
C THR A 106 -4.81 3.91 -19.96
N THR A 107 -5.53 4.82 -19.29
CA THR A 107 -6.85 4.52 -18.73
C THR A 107 -7.93 4.45 -19.81
N ALA A 108 -7.88 5.30 -20.85
CA ALA A 108 -8.75 5.19 -22.02
C ALA A 108 -8.57 3.85 -22.76
N GLN A 109 -7.32 3.43 -23.00
CA GLN A 109 -7.05 2.15 -23.64
C GLN A 109 -7.62 0.98 -22.82
N ALA A 110 -7.36 0.97 -21.50
CA ALA A 110 -7.86 -0.08 -20.63
C ALA A 110 -9.39 -0.13 -20.57
N CYS A 111 -10.06 1.03 -20.60
CA CYS A 111 -11.51 1.09 -20.69
C CYS A 111 -12.01 0.49 -22.01
N ALA A 112 -11.35 0.79 -23.13
CA ALA A 112 -11.66 0.20 -24.44
C ALA A 112 -11.44 -1.32 -24.49
N GLU A 113 -10.49 -1.84 -23.70
CA GLU A 113 -10.25 -3.27 -23.51
C GLU A 113 -11.26 -3.96 -22.57
N GLY A 114 -12.23 -3.22 -22.02
CA GLY A 114 -13.26 -3.77 -21.14
C GLY A 114 -12.82 -3.94 -19.69
N LYS A 115 -11.79 -3.23 -19.23
CA LYS A 115 -11.38 -3.23 -17.81
C LYS A 115 -12.13 -2.15 -17.04
N ALA A 116 -12.91 -2.54 -16.03
CA ALA A 116 -13.67 -1.61 -15.19
C ALA A 116 -12.79 -0.49 -14.60
N ASN A 117 -11.62 -0.86 -14.05
CA ASN A 117 -10.66 0.10 -13.47
C ASN A 117 -10.16 1.12 -14.52
N GLY A 118 -10.03 0.72 -15.79
CA GLY A 118 -9.66 1.64 -16.86
C GLY A 118 -10.71 2.73 -17.03
N CYS A 119 -11.99 2.36 -17.07
CA CYS A 119 -13.09 3.32 -17.18
C CYS A 119 -13.22 4.22 -15.95
N TYR A 120 -13.08 3.66 -14.75
CA TYR A 120 -13.08 4.41 -13.49
C TYR A 120 -11.98 5.48 -13.49
N TRP A 121 -10.72 5.08 -13.69
CA TRP A 121 -9.59 6.00 -13.60
C TRP A 121 -9.57 7.01 -14.76
N GLN A 122 -10.11 6.66 -15.94
CA GLN A 122 -10.35 7.60 -17.03
C GLN A 122 -11.36 8.68 -16.59
N ALA A 123 -12.45 8.31 -15.91
CA ALA A 123 -13.43 9.26 -15.41
C ALA A 123 -12.81 10.25 -14.41
N GLN A 124 -12.00 9.73 -13.49
CA GLN A 124 -11.30 10.55 -12.49
C GLN A 124 -10.24 11.47 -13.12
N ALA A 125 -9.48 10.97 -14.09
CA ALA A 125 -8.48 11.75 -14.82
C ALA A 125 -9.12 12.90 -15.61
N LEU A 126 -10.20 12.64 -16.36
CA LEU A 126 -10.93 13.67 -17.11
C LEU A 126 -11.56 14.72 -16.20
N ARG A 127 -12.05 14.33 -15.02
CA ARG A 127 -12.63 15.28 -14.06
C ARG A 127 -11.60 16.31 -13.56
N LYS A 128 -10.32 15.93 -13.46
CA LYS A 128 -9.23 16.85 -13.07
C LYS A 128 -8.90 17.90 -14.12
N MET A 129 -9.35 17.75 -15.36
CA MET A 129 -9.06 18.71 -16.44
C MET A 129 -9.89 20.00 -16.33
N GLY A 130 -10.92 20.06 -15.48
CA GLY A 130 -11.78 21.23 -15.35
C GLY A 130 -12.36 21.66 -16.70
N ASP A 131 -12.17 22.92 -17.06
CA ASP A 131 -12.70 23.52 -18.30
C ASP A 131 -12.04 23.00 -19.59
N ALA A 132 -10.84 22.40 -19.49
CA ALA A 132 -10.13 21.84 -20.65
C ALA A 132 -10.63 20.45 -21.05
N ARG A 133 -11.63 19.92 -20.34
CA ARG A 133 -12.15 18.57 -20.51
C ARG A 133 -12.96 18.44 -21.82
N PRO A 134 -12.81 17.35 -22.58
CA PRO A 134 -13.67 17.06 -23.72
C PRO A 134 -15.13 16.82 -23.30
N GLU A 135 -16.08 17.17 -24.18
CA GLU A 135 -17.52 16.97 -23.95
C GLU A 135 -17.90 15.49 -23.76
N LYS A 136 -17.22 14.59 -24.49
CA LYS A 136 -17.42 13.14 -24.42
C LYS A 136 -16.09 12.38 -24.37
N PRO A 137 -16.05 11.22 -23.70
CA PRO A 137 -17.12 10.65 -22.88
C PRO A 137 -17.34 11.45 -21.58
N THR A 138 -18.60 11.52 -21.17
CA THR A 138 -19.01 12.16 -19.92
C THR A 138 -18.59 11.29 -18.72
N HIS A 139 -18.55 11.89 -17.53
CA HIS A 139 -18.11 11.20 -16.32
C HIS A 139 -19.13 10.12 -15.97
N HIS A 140 -20.41 10.46 -16.12
CA HIS A 140 -21.52 9.53 -15.95
C HIS A 140 -21.43 8.33 -16.91
N GLU A 141 -21.17 8.55 -18.20
CA GLU A 141 -21.01 7.46 -19.18
C GLU A 141 -19.88 6.50 -18.80
N LEU A 142 -18.70 7.03 -18.43
CA LEU A 142 -17.57 6.20 -18.01
C LEU A 142 -17.84 5.44 -16.72
N MET A 143 -18.44 6.07 -15.72
CA MET A 143 -18.77 5.40 -14.46
C MET A 143 -19.84 4.32 -14.65
N ALA A 144 -20.86 4.58 -15.48
CA ALA A 144 -21.88 3.58 -15.83
C ALA A 144 -21.25 2.38 -16.54
N GLN A 145 -20.36 2.62 -17.53
CA GLN A 145 -19.62 1.57 -18.20
C GLN A 145 -18.73 0.78 -17.23
N ALA A 146 -18.04 1.47 -16.32
CA ALA A 146 -17.18 0.84 -15.32
C ALA A 146 -17.99 -0.08 -14.40
N LYS A 147 -19.17 0.38 -13.93
CA LYS A 147 -20.09 -0.42 -13.11
C LYS A 147 -20.58 -1.66 -13.84
N THR A 148 -21.02 -1.55 -15.10
CA THR A 148 -21.47 -2.71 -15.88
C THR A 148 -20.35 -3.75 -16.09
N LEU A 149 -19.12 -3.30 -16.33
CA LEU A 149 -17.95 -4.18 -16.44
C LEU A 149 -17.65 -4.85 -15.09
N ALA A 150 -17.71 -4.11 -13.99
CA ALA A 150 -17.50 -4.62 -12.64
C ALA A 150 -18.58 -5.64 -12.23
N GLU A 151 -19.86 -5.41 -12.56
CA GLU A 151 -20.96 -6.37 -12.33
C GLU A 151 -20.72 -7.68 -13.07
N THR A 152 -20.25 -7.59 -14.33
CA THR A 152 -19.93 -8.76 -15.16
C THR A 152 -18.76 -9.55 -14.55
N GLU A 153 -17.71 -8.85 -14.11
CA GLU A 153 -16.54 -9.44 -13.45
C GLU A 153 -16.94 -10.11 -12.13
N ALA A 154 -17.70 -9.41 -11.28
CA ALA A 154 -18.17 -9.94 -10.00
C ALA A 154 -18.99 -11.22 -10.20
N LYS A 155 -19.92 -11.25 -11.16
CA LYS A 155 -20.68 -12.45 -11.49
C LYS A 155 -19.79 -13.64 -11.88
N ALA A 156 -18.69 -13.38 -12.61
CA ALA A 156 -17.76 -14.41 -13.01
C ALA A 156 -16.88 -14.93 -11.85
N LEU A 157 -16.55 -14.07 -10.89
CA LEU A 157 -15.71 -14.41 -9.73
C LEU A 157 -16.45 -15.15 -8.62
N ARG A 158 -17.77 -14.94 -8.48
CA ARG A 158 -18.60 -15.55 -7.41
C ARG A 158 -18.34 -17.06 -7.23
N PRO A 159 -18.40 -17.91 -8.28
CA PRO A 159 -18.16 -19.34 -8.12
C PRO A 159 -16.75 -19.69 -7.63
N ALA A 160 -15.72 -18.96 -8.09
CA ALA A 160 -14.35 -19.19 -7.66
C ALA A 160 -14.18 -18.86 -6.17
N CYS A 161 -14.76 -17.75 -5.73
CA CYS A 161 -14.77 -17.41 -4.30
C CYS A 161 -15.57 -18.41 -3.46
N THR A 162 -16.75 -18.86 -3.91
CA THR A 162 -17.50 -19.94 -3.22
C THR A 162 -16.66 -21.21 -3.07
N ASN A 163 -15.77 -21.49 -4.01
CA ASN A 163 -14.83 -22.62 -3.96
C ASN A 163 -13.55 -22.34 -3.15
N GLY A 164 -13.45 -21.18 -2.49
CA GLY A 164 -12.33 -20.84 -1.61
C GLY A 164 -11.15 -20.13 -2.29
N ASP A 165 -11.30 -19.62 -3.52
CA ASP A 165 -10.24 -18.84 -4.15
C ASP A 165 -10.06 -17.47 -3.46
N ALA A 166 -8.92 -17.30 -2.79
CA ALA A 166 -8.63 -16.11 -1.99
C ALA A 166 -8.63 -14.81 -2.81
N LEU A 167 -8.04 -14.86 -4.02
CA LEU A 167 -7.91 -13.70 -4.89
C LEU A 167 -9.26 -13.31 -5.47
N ALA A 168 -10.08 -14.29 -5.85
CA ALA A 168 -11.44 -14.06 -6.32
C ALA A 168 -12.30 -13.43 -5.22
N CYS A 169 -12.22 -13.91 -3.98
CA CYS A 169 -12.94 -13.32 -2.84
C CYS A 169 -12.50 -11.88 -2.55
N GLY A 170 -11.18 -11.64 -2.50
CA GLY A 170 -10.66 -10.28 -2.31
C GLY A 170 -11.09 -9.32 -3.42
N ARG A 171 -11.05 -9.79 -4.67
CA ARG A 171 -11.47 -9.01 -5.83
C ARG A 171 -12.98 -8.73 -5.82
N LEU A 172 -13.82 -9.70 -5.44
CA LEU A 172 -15.26 -9.50 -5.29
C LEU A 172 -15.59 -8.42 -4.27
N GLY A 173 -15.01 -8.51 -3.08
CA GLY A 173 -15.21 -7.51 -2.02
C GLY A 173 -14.82 -6.11 -2.51
N ARG A 174 -13.70 -6.00 -3.24
CA ARG A 174 -13.29 -4.74 -3.87
C ARG A 174 -14.25 -4.22 -4.93
N LEU A 175 -14.72 -5.09 -5.83
CA LEU A 175 -15.64 -4.68 -6.88
C LEU A 175 -16.93 -4.12 -6.30
N ILE A 176 -17.45 -4.74 -5.23
CA ILE A 176 -18.65 -4.26 -4.53
C ILE A 176 -18.45 -2.83 -4.02
N GLU A 177 -17.32 -2.57 -3.35
CA GLU A 177 -17.00 -1.24 -2.82
C GLU A 177 -16.72 -0.20 -3.92
N ASP A 178 -15.76 -0.48 -4.79
CA ASP A 178 -15.20 0.49 -5.75
C ASP A 178 -16.26 0.95 -6.76
N TYR A 179 -17.27 0.12 -7.03
CA TYR A 179 -18.30 0.35 -8.04
C TYR A 179 -19.73 0.45 -7.48
N ASP A 180 -19.87 0.44 -6.16
CA ASP A 180 -21.18 0.50 -5.49
C ASP A 180 -22.13 -0.56 -6.07
N LEU A 181 -21.66 -1.81 -6.12
CA LEU A 181 -22.47 -2.92 -6.63
C LEU A 181 -23.49 -3.33 -5.56
N PRO A 182 -24.69 -3.76 -5.96
CA PRO A 182 -25.67 -4.25 -5.01
C PRO A 182 -25.16 -5.52 -4.32
N GLU A 183 -25.20 -5.54 -2.99
CA GLU A 183 -24.97 -6.75 -2.20
C GLU A 183 -26.20 -7.68 -2.28
N GLU A 184 -25.97 -8.98 -2.45
CA GLU A 184 -27.03 -10.00 -2.44
C GLU A 184 -27.49 -10.32 -1.01
N THR A 185 -26.57 -10.21 -0.05
CA THR A 185 -26.83 -10.38 1.38
C THR A 185 -26.24 -9.22 2.18
N PRO A 186 -26.81 -8.84 3.33
CA PRO A 186 -26.22 -7.78 4.15
C PRO A 186 -24.76 -8.07 4.50
N PHE A 187 -23.89 -7.10 4.26
CA PHE A 187 -22.45 -7.14 4.52
C PHE A 187 -21.65 -8.11 3.65
N GLU A 188 -22.20 -8.52 2.51
CA GLU A 188 -21.55 -9.46 1.59
C GLU A 188 -20.12 -9.04 1.22
N ARG A 189 -19.87 -7.74 1.05
CA ARG A 189 -18.52 -7.20 0.85
C ARG A 189 -17.54 -7.66 1.95
N LEU A 190 -17.92 -7.50 3.22
CA LEU A 190 -17.08 -7.84 4.36
C LEU A 190 -16.88 -9.35 4.47
N ASP A 191 -17.92 -10.12 4.17
CA ASP A 191 -17.85 -11.59 4.16
C ASP A 191 -16.81 -12.07 3.12
N PHE A 192 -16.85 -11.54 1.89
CA PHE A 192 -15.85 -11.86 0.86
C PHE A 192 -14.44 -11.39 1.20
N LEU A 193 -14.28 -10.17 1.73
CA LEU A 193 -12.96 -9.68 2.14
C LEU A 193 -12.38 -10.52 3.28
N THR A 194 -13.21 -10.94 4.24
CA THR A 194 -12.81 -11.82 5.34
C THR A 194 -12.40 -13.18 4.80
N GLN A 195 -13.20 -13.78 3.93
CA GLN A 195 -12.89 -15.08 3.33
C GLN A 195 -11.60 -15.01 2.51
N GLY A 196 -11.43 -13.98 1.67
CA GLY A 196 -10.21 -13.77 0.91
C GLY A 196 -9.00 -13.62 1.83
N CYS A 197 -9.14 -12.85 2.91
CA CYS A 197 -8.07 -12.61 3.87
C CYS A 197 -7.63 -13.88 4.59
N VAL A 198 -8.58 -14.64 5.15
CA VAL A 198 -8.31 -15.89 5.89
C VAL A 198 -7.56 -16.91 5.04
N VAL A 199 -7.88 -16.99 3.74
CA VAL A 199 -7.23 -17.94 2.83
C VAL A 199 -5.86 -17.43 2.33
N GLY A 200 -5.54 -16.15 2.51
CA GLY A 200 -4.23 -15.57 2.22
C GLY A 200 -4.17 -14.57 1.07
N SER A 201 -5.26 -13.86 0.79
CA SER A 201 -5.25 -12.71 -0.11
C SER A 201 -4.87 -11.44 0.66
N ASP A 202 -3.62 -10.99 0.49
CA ASP A 202 -3.10 -9.77 1.12
C ASP A 202 -3.96 -8.55 0.79
N ASP A 203 -4.41 -8.43 -0.47
CA ASP A 203 -5.35 -7.40 -0.91
C ASP A 203 -6.64 -7.46 -0.08
N ALA A 204 -7.22 -8.65 0.09
CA ALA A 204 -8.45 -8.82 0.85
C ALA A 204 -8.26 -8.39 2.31
N CYS A 205 -7.15 -8.78 2.94
CA CYS A 205 -6.80 -8.36 4.30
C CYS A 205 -6.62 -6.85 4.41
N PHE A 206 -5.93 -6.23 3.45
CA PHE A 206 -5.72 -4.79 3.41
C PHE A 206 -7.04 -4.02 3.30
N PHE A 207 -7.91 -4.41 2.36
CA PHE A 207 -9.19 -3.73 2.14
C PHE A 207 -10.22 -4.03 3.24
N LEU A 208 -10.18 -5.22 3.85
CA LEU A 208 -10.91 -5.51 5.10
C LEU A 208 -10.47 -4.54 6.20
N GLY A 209 -9.14 -4.36 6.31
CA GLY A 209 -8.46 -3.35 7.11
C GLY A 209 -9.14 -1.99 7.06
N PHE A 210 -9.23 -1.46 5.84
CA PHE A 210 -9.80 -0.15 5.55
C PHE A 210 -11.32 -0.08 5.78
N ALA A 211 -12.07 -1.10 5.36
CA ALA A 211 -13.53 -1.15 5.51
C ALA A 211 -13.93 -1.14 6.99
N VAL A 212 -13.21 -1.90 7.80
CA VAL A 212 -13.41 -1.96 9.26
C VAL A 212 -13.00 -0.65 9.95
N THR A 213 -11.93 -0.01 9.48
CA THR A 213 -11.41 1.28 10.00
C THR A 213 -12.34 2.46 9.67
N SER A 214 -12.87 2.53 8.45
CA SER A 214 -13.76 3.61 8.01
C SER A 214 -15.08 3.63 8.80
N LEU A 215 -15.57 2.46 9.22
CA LEU A 215 -16.71 2.31 10.12
C LEU A 215 -16.42 2.79 11.56
N ALA A 216 -15.14 2.83 11.97
CA ALA A 216 -14.71 3.32 13.28
C ALA A 216 -14.64 4.84 13.38
N GLN A 217 -14.47 5.52 12.24
CA GLN A 217 -14.39 6.98 12.15
C GLN A 217 -15.76 7.66 11.96
N ALA A 218 -16.85 6.89 11.92
CA ALA A 218 -18.19 7.43 11.89
C ALA A 218 -18.49 8.19 13.21
N GLU A 219 -18.96 9.44 13.09
CA GLU A 219 -19.35 10.26 14.24
C GLU A 219 -20.39 9.55 15.13
N PRO A 220 -20.34 9.71 16.47
CA PRO A 220 -21.35 9.14 17.38
C PRO A 220 -22.81 9.52 17.03
N SER A 221 -22.98 10.63 16.31
CA SER A 221 -24.23 11.23 15.84
C SER A 221 -24.82 10.56 14.59
N LYS A 222 -24.04 9.77 13.85
CA LYS A 222 -24.52 8.97 12.73
C LYS A 222 -24.29 7.51 13.09
N PRO A 223 -25.34 6.68 13.31
CA PRO A 223 -25.12 5.25 13.47
C PRO A 223 -24.35 4.80 12.21
N ALA A 224 -23.18 4.18 12.42
CA ALA A 224 -22.44 3.53 11.35
C ALA A 224 -23.48 2.70 10.57
N GLU A 225 -23.63 2.98 9.28
CA GLU A 225 -24.51 2.16 8.45
C GLU A 225 -23.92 0.75 8.50
N ALA A 226 -24.59 -0.04 9.33
CA ALA A 226 -24.42 -1.44 9.57
C ALA A 226 -23.18 -1.79 10.47
N PRO A 227 -23.38 -2.20 11.74
CA PRO A 227 -22.28 -2.68 12.58
C PRO A 227 -21.70 -3.94 11.96
N ILE A 228 -20.36 -3.99 11.79
CA ILE A 228 -19.64 -5.25 11.59
C ILE A 228 -20.23 -6.25 12.59
N LYS A 229 -20.71 -7.42 12.12
CA LYS A 229 -21.34 -8.40 13.00
C LYS A 229 -20.38 -8.67 14.17
N ALA A 230 -20.89 -8.75 15.40
CA ALA A 230 -20.07 -9.04 16.58
C ALA A 230 -19.30 -10.37 16.40
N GLU A 231 -19.92 -11.30 15.67
CA GLU A 231 -19.32 -12.54 15.17
C GLU A 231 -18.07 -12.25 14.32
N THR A 232 -18.15 -11.39 13.31
CA THR A 232 -16.98 -11.01 12.49
C THR A 232 -15.86 -10.37 13.31
N ILE A 233 -16.16 -9.57 14.33
CA ILE A 233 -15.11 -9.03 15.22
C ILE A 233 -14.47 -10.16 16.04
N THR A 234 -15.28 -11.07 16.58
CA THR A 234 -14.81 -12.23 17.34
C THR A 234 -13.97 -13.16 16.46
N ASP A 235 -14.36 -13.34 15.21
CA ASP A 235 -13.63 -14.12 14.22
C ASP A 235 -12.28 -13.47 13.91
N LEU A 236 -12.24 -12.14 13.72
CA LEU A 236 -10.99 -11.40 13.51
C LEU A 236 -10.08 -11.45 14.74
N GLU A 237 -10.61 -11.33 15.96
CA GLU A 237 -9.84 -11.49 17.20
C GLU A 237 -9.24 -12.89 17.29
N THR A 238 -10.04 -13.93 17.01
CA THR A 238 -9.58 -15.33 17.00
C THR A 238 -8.47 -15.52 15.96
N LEU A 239 -8.65 -15.00 14.74
CA LEU A 239 -7.64 -15.10 13.68
C LEU A 239 -6.34 -14.37 14.05
N CYS A 240 -6.42 -13.22 14.72
CA CYS A 240 -5.24 -12.55 15.25
C CYS A 240 -4.55 -13.41 16.31
N ASP A 241 -5.30 -13.98 17.26
CA ASP A 241 -4.74 -14.86 18.29
C ASP A 241 -4.15 -16.16 17.70
N ASP A 242 -4.66 -16.62 16.55
CA ASP A 242 -4.12 -17.74 15.78
C ASP A 242 -2.89 -17.38 14.94
N GLY A 243 -2.43 -16.12 15.00
CA GLY A 243 -1.17 -15.66 14.38
C GLY A 243 -1.33 -15.06 12.99
N HIS A 244 -2.54 -14.69 12.55
CA HIS A 244 -2.72 -13.93 11.32
C HIS A 244 -2.30 -12.47 11.53
N GLY A 245 -1.01 -12.18 11.35
CA GLY A 245 -0.43 -10.88 11.71
C GLY A 245 -1.10 -9.67 11.05
N GLN A 246 -1.51 -9.78 9.79
CA GLN A 246 -2.21 -8.71 9.06
C GLN A 246 -3.55 -8.35 9.72
N ILE A 247 -4.24 -9.35 10.28
CA ILE A 247 -5.50 -9.15 11.02
C ILE A 247 -5.21 -8.49 12.37
N CYS A 248 -4.12 -8.86 13.05
CA CYS A 248 -3.68 -8.15 14.25
C CYS A 248 -3.39 -6.67 13.97
N THR A 249 -2.68 -6.34 12.89
CA THR A 249 -2.44 -4.94 12.49
C THR A 249 -3.75 -4.21 12.22
N LEU A 250 -4.71 -4.85 11.54
CA LEU A 250 -6.06 -4.31 11.39
C LEU A 250 -6.72 -4.01 12.74
N LEU A 251 -6.71 -4.96 13.68
CA LEU A 251 -7.31 -4.78 15.01
C LEU A 251 -6.61 -3.68 15.83
N ALA A 252 -5.28 -3.55 15.71
CA ALA A 252 -4.52 -2.49 16.35
C ALA A 252 -5.03 -1.11 15.90
N THR A 253 -5.31 -0.93 14.61
CA THR A 253 -5.83 0.35 14.10
C THR A 253 -7.31 0.59 14.45
N ARG A 254 -8.05 -0.45 14.86
CA ARG A 254 -9.51 -0.44 15.08
C ARG A 254 -9.97 -0.35 16.54
N ILE A 255 -9.27 -1.00 17.46
CA ILE A 255 -9.74 -1.24 18.85
C ILE A 255 -9.04 -0.33 19.85
N LEU A 256 -7.89 0.19 19.48
CA LEU A 256 -7.13 1.02 20.39
C LEU A 256 -7.68 2.43 20.35
N LYS A 257 -8.19 2.87 21.49
CA LYS A 257 -8.37 4.30 21.71
C LYS A 257 -7.04 4.96 21.35
N PRO A 258 -7.03 6.11 20.66
CA PRO A 258 -5.82 6.82 20.19
C PRO A 258 -4.77 7.18 21.26
N LYS A 259 -4.90 6.70 22.50
CA LYS A 259 -4.10 7.05 23.67
C LYS A 259 -3.54 5.85 24.44
N ASP A 260 -3.93 4.61 24.14
CA ASP A 260 -3.37 3.43 24.83
C ASP A 260 -2.21 2.83 24.03
N VAL A 261 -1.02 3.39 24.25
CA VAL A 261 0.23 2.96 23.59
C VAL A 261 0.61 1.53 24.00
N HIS A 262 0.29 1.09 25.22
CA HIS A 262 0.64 -0.25 25.68
C HIS A 262 -0.20 -1.32 24.99
N ALA A 263 -1.51 -1.08 24.87
CA ALA A 263 -2.37 -1.99 24.15
C ALA A 263 -2.06 -1.96 22.63
N PHE A 264 -1.61 -0.83 22.07
CA PHE A 264 -1.02 -0.77 20.71
C PHE A 264 0.19 -1.63 20.54
N LEU A 265 1.15 -1.47 21.44
CA LEU A 265 2.39 -2.19 21.36
C LEU A 265 2.17 -3.70 21.47
N ALA A 266 1.26 -4.16 22.35
CA ALA A 266 0.94 -5.57 22.49
C ALA A 266 0.32 -6.18 21.21
N ILE A 267 -0.58 -5.45 20.54
CA ILE A 267 -1.18 -5.95 19.29
C ILE A 267 -0.18 -5.86 18.12
N ALA A 268 0.65 -4.80 18.06
CA ALA A 268 1.70 -4.67 17.06
C ALA A 268 2.78 -5.76 17.22
N GLU A 269 3.09 -6.16 18.45
CA GLU A 269 3.97 -7.30 18.75
C GLU A 269 3.37 -8.60 18.21
N LYS A 270 2.10 -8.88 18.52
CA LYS A 270 1.37 -10.03 17.97
C LYS A 270 1.34 -10.02 16.44
N ALA A 271 1.10 -8.86 15.83
CA ALA A 271 1.12 -8.71 14.39
C ALA A 271 2.50 -9.06 13.82
N CYS A 272 3.57 -8.60 14.46
CA CYS A 272 4.93 -8.90 14.06
C CYS A 272 5.29 -10.38 14.24
N ASP A 273 4.85 -11.00 15.33
CA ASP A 273 5.04 -12.43 15.57
C ASP A 273 4.24 -13.28 14.58
N GLY A 274 3.09 -12.79 14.16
CA GLY A 274 2.29 -13.32 13.03
C GLY A 274 2.85 -12.98 11.65
N GLY A 275 4.06 -12.41 11.57
CA GLY A 275 4.79 -12.17 10.32
C GLY A 275 4.37 -10.94 9.54
N ASP A 276 3.54 -10.04 10.08
CA ASP A 276 3.13 -8.83 9.35
C ASP A 276 4.22 -7.75 9.35
N ALA A 277 4.67 -7.35 8.15
CA ALA A 277 5.72 -6.35 7.98
C ALA A 277 5.35 -4.98 8.58
N ILE A 278 4.08 -4.56 8.46
CA ILE A 278 3.60 -3.28 9.01
C ILE A 278 3.60 -3.33 10.54
N GLY A 279 3.09 -4.42 11.12
CA GLY A 279 3.11 -4.69 12.56
C GLY A 279 4.53 -4.72 13.12
N CYS A 280 5.45 -5.41 12.44
CA CYS A 280 6.86 -5.40 12.78
C CYS A 280 7.49 -4.00 12.71
N SER A 281 7.20 -3.22 11.66
CA SER A 281 7.68 -1.85 11.58
C SER A 281 7.11 -0.98 12.70
N ALA A 282 5.82 -1.11 13.01
CA ALA A 282 5.16 -0.31 14.04
C ALA A 282 5.67 -0.64 15.44
N TYR A 283 5.80 -1.93 15.77
CA TYR A 283 6.39 -2.39 17.02
C TYR A 283 7.85 -1.93 17.13
N GLY A 284 8.66 -2.18 16.09
CA GLY A 284 10.07 -1.84 16.08
C GLY A 284 10.35 -0.34 16.20
N MET A 285 9.59 0.51 15.50
CA MET A 285 9.70 1.96 15.62
C MET A 285 9.27 2.47 16.99
N THR A 286 8.23 1.89 17.60
CA THR A 286 7.81 2.24 18.97
C THR A 286 8.89 1.87 19.99
N GLN A 287 9.42 0.66 19.92
CA GLN A 287 10.53 0.20 20.78
C GLN A 287 11.78 1.08 20.60
N LEU A 288 12.09 1.50 19.37
CA LEU A 288 13.20 2.41 19.12
C LEU A 288 12.98 3.78 19.78
N GLY A 289 11.75 4.28 19.77
CA GLY A 289 11.35 5.48 20.51
C GLY A 289 11.58 5.32 22.01
N GLU A 290 11.10 4.22 22.61
CA GLU A 290 11.29 3.89 24.02
C GLU A 290 12.78 3.82 24.40
N TYR A 291 13.60 3.15 23.59
CA TYR A 291 15.05 3.07 23.80
C TYR A 291 15.71 4.46 23.80
N ARG A 292 15.26 5.37 22.93
CA ARG A 292 15.81 6.73 22.87
C ARG A 292 15.45 7.57 24.09
N GLU A 293 14.28 7.34 24.67
CA GLU A 293 13.86 8.00 25.90
C GLU A 293 14.54 7.39 27.14
N THR A 294 14.60 6.05 27.19
CA THR A 294 15.20 5.27 28.28
C THR A 294 16.10 4.18 27.69
N PRO A 295 17.42 4.43 27.57
CA PRO A 295 18.35 3.50 26.93
C PRO A 295 18.53 2.18 27.67
N GLU A 296 17.75 1.17 27.28
CA GLU A 296 17.83 -0.20 27.77
C GLU A 296 18.21 -1.17 26.64
N PRO A 297 19.28 -1.99 26.79
CA PRO A 297 19.73 -2.88 25.72
C PRO A 297 18.67 -3.87 25.22
N ALA A 298 17.78 -4.32 26.12
CA ALA A 298 16.68 -5.21 25.76
C ALA A 298 15.68 -4.53 24.81
N THR A 299 15.37 -3.25 25.04
CA THR A 299 14.46 -2.46 24.21
C THR A 299 15.08 -2.21 22.83
N LEU A 300 16.38 -1.94 22.75
CA LEU A 300 17.08 -1.83 21.47
C LEU A 300 17.03 -3.15 20.69
N THR A 301 17.25 -4.28 21.36
CA THR A 301 17.18 -5.61 20.73
C THR A 301 15.79 -5.87 20.13
N LYS A 302 14.73 -5.59 20.89
CA LYS A 302 13.34 -5.68 20.40
C LYS A 302 13.11 -4.80 19.17
N ALA A 303 13.62 -3.55 19.21
CA ALA A 303 13.51 -2.63 18.10
C ALA A 303 14.21 -3.16 16.84
N THR A 304 15.48 -3.58 16.95
CA THR A 304 16.26 -4.04 15.80
C THR A 304 15.75 -5.36 15.24
N ASP A 305 15.29 -6.29 16.08
CA ASP A 305 14.77 -7.58 15.62
C ASP A 305 13.48 -7.39 14.82
N ALA A 306 12.54 -6.59 15.34
CA ALA A 306 11.29 -6.32 14.65
C ALA A 306 11.48 -5.51 13.36
N LEU A 307 12.34 -4.47 13.39
CA LEU A 307 12.67 -3.73 12.17
C LEU A 307 13.36 -4.62 11.13
N SER A 308 14.16 -5.60 11.54
CA SER A 308 14.79 -6.56 10.63
C SER A 308 13.75 -7.47 9.98
N LYS A 309 12.81 -8.02 10.76
CA LYS A 309 11.69 -8.81 10.22
C LYS A 309 10.86 -8.04 9.18
N ALA A 310 10.62 -6.75 9.41
CA ALA A 310 9.92 -5.90 8.46
C ALA A 310 10.77 -5.59 7.21
N CYS A 311 12.07 -5.34 7.39
CA CYS A 311 12.99 -5.09 6.29
C CYS A 311 13.18 -6.32 5.38
N ASP A 312 13.24 -7.52 5.96
CA ASP A 312 13.31 -8.79 5.22
C ASP A 312 12.07 -9.03 4.34
N GLN A 313 10.98 -8.30 4.60
CA GLN A 313 9.74 -8.27 3.80
C GLN A 313 9.64 -7.01 2.94
N ASP A 314 10.78 -6.41 2.59
CA ASP A 314 10.89 -5.22 1.74
C ASP A 314 10.19 -3.96 2.29
N PHE A 315 9.89 -3.89 3.59
CA PHE A 315 9.32 -2.67 4.19
C PHE A 315 10.40 -1.60 4.35
N MET A 316 10.51 -0.72 3.35
CA MET A 316 11.65 0.18 3.16
C MET A 316 11.90 1.12 4.34
N LEU A 317 10.83 1.56 5.02
CA LEU A 317 10.96 2.42 6.19
C LEU A 317 11.77 1.73 7.30
N SER A 318 11.56 0.43 7.53
CA SER A 318 12.29 -0.33 8.55
C SER A 318 13.74 -0.58 8.15
N CYS A 319 13.99 -0.90 6.88
CA CYS A 319 15.35 -1.01 6.35
C CYS A 319 16.15 0.29 6.60
N HIS A 320 15.54 1.44 6.33
CA HIS A 320 16.20 2.73 6.55
C HIS A 320 16.37 3.06 8.03
N ALA A 321 15.41 2.70 8.88
CA ALA A 321 15.56 2.88 10.31
C ALA A 321 16.78 2.11 10.85
N LEU A 322 16.99 0.86 10.42
CA LEU A 322 18.15 0.05 10.79
C LEU A 322 19.48 0.65 10.36
N GLU A 323 19.57 1.22 9.14
CA GLU A 323 20.78 1.91 8.68
C GLU A 323 21.19 3.03 9.62
N HIS A 324 20.23 3.80 10.14
CA HIS A 324 20.51 4.90 11.09
C HIS A 324 20.81 4.42 12.50
N ILE A 325 20.25 3.28 12.93
CA ILE A 325 20.58 2.67 14.22
C ILE A 325 22.03 2.18 14.20
N GLY A 326 22.48 1.52 13.12
CA GLY A 326 23.84 0.98 13.00
C GLY A 326 24.93 2.03 12.79
N GLN A 327 24.57 3.30 12.58
CA GLN A 327 25.50 4.43 12.39
C GLN A 327 25.69 5.29 13.66
N GLN A 328 24.98 4.98 14.75
CA GLN A 328 25.05 5.68 16.03
C GLN A 328 25.83 4.87 17.07
#